data_AF-A0A2D6M9A2-F1
#
_entry.id   AF-A0A2D6M9A2-F1
#
_cell.length_a   1.000
_cell.length_b   1.000
_cell.length_c   1.000
_cell.angle_alpha   90.00
_cell.angle_beta   90.00
_cell.angle_gamma   90.00
#
_symmetry.space_group_name_H-M   'P 1'
#
loop_
_entity.id
_entity.type
_entity.pdbx_description
1 polymer ?
#
loop_
_entity_poly.entity_id
_entity_poly.type
_entity_poly.pdbx_seq_one_letter_code
_entity_poly.pdbx_strand_id
1 'polypeptide(L)' 'MAHHERENEMIVINENRAVVINEQDGRVWATLYVNARNGIHDADITTIRWTGKTIAGAQRWAQRKLAA' A
#
# COMPACT_ATOMS: atom_id res chain seq x y z
N MET A 1 28.80 11.25 -2.33
CA MET A 1 27.58 11.60 -1.57
C MET A 1 26.61 10.46 -1.76
N ALA A 2 26.29 9.68 -0.71
CA ALA A 2 25.39 8.56 -0.83
C ALA A 2 23.96 9.10 -1.06
N HIS A 3 23.39 8.85 -2.24
CA HIS A 3 21.97 9.04 -2.47
C HIS A 3 21.25 8.06 -1.55
N HIS A 4 20.73 8.56 -0.43
CA HIS A 4 19.81 7.79 0.41
C HIS A 4 18.51 7.72 -0.39
N GLU A 5 18.35 6.64 -1.17
CA GLU A 5 17.09 6.29 -1.80
C GLU A 5 16.06 6.21 -0.68
N ARG A 6 15.15 7.19 -0.64
CA ARG A 6 14.11 7.25 0.38
C ARG A 6 13.02 6.26 -0.01
N GLU A 7 13.24 5.00 0.30
CA GLU A 7 12.16 4.01 0.33
C GLU A 7 11.24 4.36 1.50
N ASN A 8 9.94 4.50 1.20
CA ASN A 8 8.93 4.74 2.21
C ASN A 8 7.82 3.72 2.04
N GLU A 9 7.59 2.91 3.07
CA GLU A 9 6.52 1.92 3.13
C GLU A 9 5.48 2.36 4.17
N MET A 10 4.21 2.29 3.78
CA MET A 10 3.08 2.56 4.66
C MET A 10 2.02 1.48 4.50
N ILE A 11 1.58 0.92 5.63
CA ILE A 11 0.54 -0.11 5.67
C ILE A 11 -0.74 0.49 6.24
N VAL A 12 -1.84 0.36 5.50
CA VAL A 12 -3.18 0.79 5.94
C VAL A 12 -4.06 -0.45 6.09
N ILE A 13 -4.49 -0.77 7.31
CA ILE A 13 -5.30 -1.96 7.61
C ILE A 13 -6.72 -1.52 7.98
N ASN A 14 -7.72 -2.22 7.45
CA ASN A 14 -9.10 -2.15 7.91
C ASN A 14 -9.68 -3.56 7.97
N GLU A 15 -9.96 -4.04 9.19
CA GLU A 15 -10.51 -5.36 9.48
C GLU A 15 -9.76 -6.50 8.76
N ASN A 16 -10.35 -7.07 7.70
CA ASN A 16 -9.81 -8.21 6.96
C ASN A 16 -9.01 -7.81 5.71
N ARG A 17 -8.82 -6.51 5.46
CA ARG A 17 -8.12 -6.01 4.28
C ARG A 17 -6.99 -5.09 4.69
N ALA A 18 -5.93 -5.09 3.91
CA ALA A 18 -4.82 -4.18 4.08
C ALA A 18 -4.35 -3.64 2.73
N VAL A 19 -3.77 -2.45 2.72
CA VAL A 19 -3.12 -1.87 1.56
C VAL A 19 -1.71 -1.48 1.94
N VAL A 20 -0.73 -2.02 1.21
CA VAL A 20 0.68 -1.61 1.32
C VAL A 20 0.96 -0.58 0.26
N ILE A 21 1.44 0.59 0.68
CA ILE A 21 1.83 1.71 -0.17
C ILE A 21 3.33 1.84 -0.10
N ASN A 22 3.98 1.83 -1.25
CA ASN A 22 5.41 1.99 -1.39
C ASN A 22 5.70 3.22 -2.24
N GLU A 23 6.71 3.99 -1.84
CA GLU A 23 7.30 5.06 -2.63
C GLU A 23 8.79 4.81 -2.83
N GLN A 24 9.24 4.79 -4.08
CA GLN A 24 10.63 4.67 -4.48
C GLN A 24 10.87 5.48 -5.74
N ASP A 25 11.95 6.27 -5.78
CA ASP A 25 12.37 7.07 -6.95
C ASP A 25 11.25 7.94 -7.55
N GLY A 26 10.40 8.51 -6.70
CA GLY A 26 9.27 9.36 -7.10
C GLY A 26 8.12 8.60 -7.77
N ARG A 27 8.11 7.27 -7.69
CA ARG A 27 6.98 6.42 -8.07
C ARG A 27 6.32 5.88 -6.82
N VAL A 28 5.00 5.87 -6.83
CA VAL A 28 4.20 5.33 -5.74
C VAL A 28 3.34 4.20 -6.27
N TRP A 29 3.34 3.07 -5.58
CA TRP A 29 2.41 1.98 -5.86
C TRP A 29 1.72 1.51 -4.59
N ALA A 30 0.51 0.99 -4.75
CA ALA A 30 -0.28 0.44 -3.67
C ALA A 30 -0.82 -0.93 -4.08
N THR A 31 -0.74 -1.91 -3.18
CA THR A 31 -1.22 -3.27 -3.42
C THR A 31 -2.23 -3.65 -2.36
N LEU A 32 -3.36 -4.21 -2.78
CA LEU A 32 -4.40 -4.70 -1.88
C LEU A 32 -4.05 -6.12 -1.41
N TYR A 33 -4.22 -6.33 -0.11
CA TYR A 33 -4.13 -7.60 0.59
C TYR A 33 -5.49 -7.91 1.22
N VAL A 34 -5.84 -9.18 1.26
CA VAL A 34 -7.04 -9.72 1.92
C VAL A 34 -6.62 -10.71 3.00
N ASN A 35 -7.54 -11.13 3.87
CA ASN A 35 -7.25 -12.01 5.00
C ASN A 35 -6.26 -11.41 6.03
N ALA A 36 -6.19 -10.08 6.12
CA ALA A 36 -5.24 -9.36 6.96
C ALA A 36 -5.64 -9.26 8.46
N ARG A 37 -6.61 -10.06 8.92
CA ARG A 37 -7.17 -9.95 10.29
C ARG A 37 -6.13 -10.16 11.39
N ASN A 38 -5.10 -10.96 11.13
CA ASN A 38 -4.00 -11.24 12.07
C ASN A 38 -2.75 -10.39 11.77
N GLY A 39 -2.89 -9.35 10.96
CA GLY A 39 -1.78 -8.56 10.44
C GLY A 39 -1.42 -8.94 9.01
N ILE A 40 -0.47 -8.21 8.44
CA ILE A 40 -0.14 -8.33 7.02
C ILE A 40 0.71 -9.57 6.68
N HIS A 41 1.42 -10.12 7.67
CA HIS A 41 2.24 -11.31 7.50
C HIS A 41 1.43 -12.54 7.09
N ASP A 42 0.18 -12.61 7.56
CA ASP A 42 -0.76 -13.69 7.25
C ASP A 42 -1.73 -13.34 6.12
N ALA A 43 -1.54 -12.18 5.48
CA ALA A 43 -2.46 -11.67 4.47
C ALA A 43 -2.12 -12.19 3.07
N ASP A 44 -3.14 -12.43 2.27
CA ASP A 44 -2.99 -12.83 0.87
C ASP A 44 -2.87 -11.61 -0.02
N ILE A 45 -1.80 -11.57 -0.82
CA ILE A 45 -1.61 -10.54 -1.85
C ILE A 45 -2.60 -10.74 -2.99
N THR A 46 -3.23 -9.66 -3.44
CA THR A 46 -4.12 -9.68 -4.61
C THR A 46 -3.42 -9.11 -5.85
N THR A 47 -4.00 -9.37 -7.03
CA THR A 47 -3.56 -8.73 -8.29
C THR A 47 -4.04 -7.28 -8.42
N ILE A 48 -4.87 -6.81 -7.49
CA ILE A 48 -5.42 -5.46 -7.49
C ILE A 48 -4.35 -4.50 -6.94
N ARG A 49 -3.86 -3.66 -7.85
CA ARG A 49 -2.84 -2.65 -7.53
C ARG A 49 -3.18 -1.30 -8.14
N TRP A 50 -2.56 -0.27 -7.59
CA TRP A 50 -2.56 1.09 -8.10
C TRP A 50 -1.13 1.59 -8.24
N THR A 51 -0.87 2.42 -9.24
CA THR A 51 0.43 3.06 -9.48
C THR A 51 0.22 4.53 -9.82
N GLY A 52 1.06 5.41 -9.31
CA GLY A 52 1.00 6.84 -9.58
C GLY A 52 2.23 7.59 -9.07
N LYS A 53 2.09 8.90 -8.88
CA LYS A 53 3.20 9.82 -8.56
C LYS A 53 3.15 10.39 -7.14
N THR A 54 2.08 10.14 -6.37
CA THR A 54 1.90 10.76 -5.05
C THR A 54 1.33 9.79 -4.03
N ILE A 55 1.83 9.89 -2.79
CA ILE A 55 1.29 9.14 -1.64
C ILE A 55 -0.20 9.46 -1.43
N ALA A 56 -0.59 10.73 -1.56
CA ALA A 56 -1.98 11.15 -1.39
C ALA A 56 -2.94 10.50 -2.42
N GLY A 57 -2.46 10.16 -3.62
CA GLY A 57 -3.22 9.39 -4.60
C GLY A 57 -3.41 7.94 -4.16
N ALA A 58 -2.33 7.32 -3.67
CA ALA A 58 -2.35 5.96 -3.14
C ALA A 58 -3.26 5.83 -1.91
N GLN A 59 -3.21 6.79 -0.99
CA GLN A 59 -4.06 6.82 0.21
C GLN A 59 -5.55 6.90 -0.14
N ARG A 60 -5.94 7.77 -1.08
CA ARG A 60 -7.33 7.86 -1.56
C ARG A 60 -7.78 6.59 -2.26
N TRP A 61 -6.88 5.89 -2.94
CA TRP A 61 -7.19 4.58 -3.49
C TRP A 61 -7.35 3.53 -2.39
N ALA A 62 -6.46 3.51 -1.40
CA ALA A 62 -6.51 2.60 -0.25
C ALA A 62 -7.84 2.73 0.51
N GLN A 63 -8.24 3.96 0.86
CA GLN A 63 -9.53 4.23 1.52
C GLN A 63 -10.72 3.64 0.76
N ARG A 64 -10.74 3.77 -0.58
CA ARG A 64 -11.81 3.19 -1.40
C ARG A 64 -11.81 1.67 -1.41
N LYS A 65 -10.64 1.02 -1.30
CA LYS A 65 -10.54 -0.45 -1.28
C LYS A 65 -10.81 -1.06 0.10
N LEU A 66 -10.55 -0.30 1.15
CA LEU A 66 -10.80 -0.68 2.53
C LEU A 66 -12.25 -0.38 2.98
N ALA A 67 -12.99 0.47 2.28
CA ALA A 67 -14.39 0.78 2.55
C ALA A 67 -15.40 -0.11 1.80
N ALA A 68 -14.92 -0.95 0.88
CA ALA A 68 -15.71 -1.97 0.17
C ALA A 68 -15.67 -3.31 0.90
#